data_AF-A0A8X6YVW7-F1
#
_entry.id   AF-A0A8X6YVW7-F1
#
_cell.length_a   1.000
_cell.length_b   1.000
_cell.length_c   1.000
_cell.angle_alpha   90.00
_cell.angle_beta   90.00
_cell.angle_gamma   90.00
#
_symmetry.space_group_name_H-M   'P 1'
#
loop_
_entity.id
_entity.type
_entity.pdbx_description
1 polymer ?
#
loop_
_entity_poly.entity_id
_entity_poly.type
_entity_poly.pdbx_seq_one_letter_code
_entity_poly.pdbx_strand_id
1 'polypeptide(L)' 'MIRSLVGLFEELGSVANPPERDTYRNIRAENNVETVRQSVADDPSVTTRRRSSQMGISRTTLRRISKLDL' A
#
# COMPACT_ATOMS: atom_id res chain seq x y z
N MET A 1 -14.71 -11.59 27.17
CA MET A 1 -13.33 -12.05 26.93
C MET A 1 -13.28 -13.38 26.18
N ILE A 2 -14.05 -14.42 26.58
CA ILE A 2 -14.05 -15.72 25.88
C ILE A 2 -14.74 -15.67 24.51
N ARG A 3 -15.87 -14.97 24.38
CA ARG A 3 -16.63 -14.90 23.10
C ARG A 3 -15.84 -14.30 21.93
N SER A 4 -14.98 -13.32 22.21
CA SER A 4 -14.12 -12.71 21.19
C SER A 4 -13.00 -13.64 20.72
N LEU A 5 -12.49 -14.50 21.59
CA LEU A 5 -11.50 -15.52 21.24
C LEU A 5 -12.12 -16.64 20.38
N VAL A 6 -13.35 -17.06 20.72
CA VAL A 6 -14.08 -18.07 19.94
C VAL A 6 -14.37 -17.56 18.53
N GLY A 7 -14.81 -16.31 18.37
CA GLY A 7 -15.02 -15.73 17.03
C GLY A 7 -13.73 -15.63 16.21
N LEU A 8 -12.60 -15.28 16.86
CA LEU A 8 -11.30 -15.19 16.20
C LEU A 8 -10.79 -16.57 15.77
N PHE A 9 -11.08 -17.62 16.55
CA PHE A 9 -10.77 -19.00 16.20
C PHE A 9 -11.65 -19.52 15.05
N GLU A 10 -12.95 -19.24 15.04
CA GLU A 10 -13.84 -19.62 13.93
C GLU A 10 -13.43 -18.96 12.60
N GLU A 11 -12.89 -17.73 12.65
CA GLU A 11 -12.48 -16.96 11.46
C GLU A 11 -11.06 -17.30 10.98
N LEU A 12 -10.09 -17.45 11.88
CA LEU A 12 -8.66 -17.62 11.55
C LEU A 12 -8.12 -19.04 11.82
N GLY A 13 -8.91 -19.91 12.45
CA GLY A 13 -8.48 -21.25 12.86
C GLY A 13 -7.42 -21.26 13.97
N SER A 14 -7.17 -20.11 14.60
CA SER A 14 -6.09 -19.93 15.58
C SER A 14 -6.53 -19.01 16.71
N VAL A 15 -6.07 -19.34 17.92
CA VAL A 15 -6.19 -18.52 19.14
C VAL A 15 -4.94 -17.67 19.40
N ALA A 16 -3.90 -17.80 18.57
CA ALA A 16 -2.76 -16.91 18.64
C ALA A 16 -3.22 -15.49 18.28
N ASN A 17 -2.71 -14.48 19.01
CA ASN A 17 -2.93 -13.09 18.62
C ASN A 17 -2.48 -12.93 17.17
N PRO A 18 -3.34 -12.41 16.26
CA PRO A 18 -2.89 -12.11 14.92
C PRO A 18 -1.67 -11.19 15.04
N PRO A 19 -0.66 -11.32 14.16
CA PRO A 19 0.44 -10.37 14.16
C PRO A 19 -0.18 -8.98 14.18
N GLU A 20 0.28 -8.13 15.13
CA GLU A 20 -0.15 -6.74 15.20
C GLU A 20 -0.20 -6.24 13.77
N ARG A 21 -1.40 -5.82 13.32
CA ARG A 21 -1.56 -5.24 11.99
C ARG A 21 -0.74 -3.98 12.03
N ASP A 22 0.53 -4.13 11.68
CA ASP A 22 1.49 -3.08 11.59
C ASP A 22 0.99 -2.26 10.42
N THR A 23 0.07 -1.35 10.76
CA THR A 23 -0.46 -0.37 9.84
C THR A 23 0.62 0.68 9.73
N TYR A 24 1.84 0.25 9.38
CA TYR A 24 2.74 1.08 8.63
C TYR A 24 1.88 1.65 7.53
N ARG A 25 1.79 2.97 7.50
CA ARG A 25 1.24 3.75 6.41
C ARG A 25 2.00 3.28 5.18
N ASN A 26 1.48 2.23 4.52
CA ASN A 26 2.28 1.51 3.56
C ASN A 26 2.33 2.46 2.39
N ILE A 27 3.49 3.08 2.22
CA ILE A 27 3.70 4.10 1.21
C ILE A 27 3.36 3.53 -0.19
N ARG A 28 3.37 2.20 -0.30
CA ARG A 28 3.01 1.35 -1.44
C ARG A 28 1.67 0.62 -1.23
N ALA A 29 0.76 1.20 -0.45
CA ALA A 29 -0.61 0.70 -0.38
C ALA A 29 -1.15 0.57 -1.80
N GLU A 30 -1.96 -0.45 -2.05
CA GLU A 30 -2.45 -0.80 -3.39
C GLU A 30 -3.00 0.42 -4.15
N ASN A 31 -3.72 1.30 -3.45
CA ASN A 31 -4.24 2.55 -3.99
C ASN A 31 -3.13 3.48 -4.57
N ASN A 32 -2.01 3.64 -3.87
CA ASN A 32 -0.90 4.45 -4.36
C ASN A 32 -0.22 3.79 -5.56
N VAL A 33 -0.08 2.46 -5.56
CA VAL A 33 0.50 1.72 -6.69
C VAL A 33 -0.37 1.89 -7.93
N GLU A 34 -1.68 1.72 -7.78
CA GLU A 34 -2.64 1.83 -8.87
C GLU A 34 -2.70 3.25 -9.43
N THR A 35 -2.72 4.26 -8.55
CA THR A 35 -2.71 5.67 -9.00
C THR A 35 -1.42 5.98 -9.78
N VAL A 36 -0.27 5.45 -9.34
CA VAL A 36 1.00 5.65 -10.04
C VAL A 36 1.04 4.88 -11.36
N ARG A 37 0.51 3.64 -11.42
CA ARG A 37 0.34 2.86 -12.66
C ARG A 37 -0.46 3.65 -13.68
N GLN A 38 -1.64 4.14 -13.28
CA GLN A 38 -2.51 4.90 -14.17
C GLN A 38 -1.81 6.16 -14.67
N SER A 39 -1.17 6.92 -13.78
CA SER A 39 -0.45 8.13 -14.17
C SER A 39 0.69 7.87 -15.16
N VAL A 40 1.39 6.73 -15.04
CA VAL A 40 2.46 6.33 -15.99
C VAL A 40 1.88 5.88 -17.33
N ALA A 41 0.75 5.19 -17.32
CA ALA A 41 0.04 4.79 -18.53
C ALA A 41 -0.53 6.00 -19.30
N ASP A 42 -1.08 6.98 -18.59
CA ASP A 42 -1.69 8.18 -19.19
C ASP A 42 -0.65 9.06 -19.88
N ASP A 43 0.52 9.27 -19.25
CA ASP A 43 1.60 10.05 -19.84
C ASP A 43 2.99 9.57 -19.38
N PRO A 44 3.62 8.63 -20.11
CA PRO A 44 4.92 8.07 -19.73
C PRO A 44 6.06 9.09 -19.83
N SER A 45 5.88 10.22 -20.53
CA SER A 45 6.91 11.24 -20.72
C SER A 45 7.09 12.14 -19.50
N VAL A 46 6.11 12.16 -18.58
CA VAL A 46 6.17 12.98 -17.37
C VAL A 46 7.31 12.52 -16.47
N THR A 47 8.19 13.45 -16.14
CA THR A 47 9.29 13.20 -15.20
C THR A 47 8.78 12.87 -13.80
N THR A 48 9.52 12.05 -13.06
CA THR A 48 9.20 11.69 -11.67
C THR A 48 9.01 12.92 -10.77
N ARG A 49 9.77 14.00 -11.02
CA ARG A 49 9.64 15.25 -10.26
C ARG A 49 8.27 15.91 -10.48
N ARG A 50 7.81 15.99 -11.74
CA ARG A 50 6.51 16.58 -12.07
C ARG A 50 5.37 15.71 -11.55
N ARG A 51 5.47 14.39 -11.70
CA ARG A 51 4.51 13.42 -11.16
C ARG A 51 4.38 13.50 -9.64
N SER A 52 5.50 13.69 -8.94
CA SER A 52 5.54 13.91 -7.48
C SER A 52 4.73 15.13 -7.05
N SER A 53 4.90 16.26 -7.74
CA SER A 53 4.15 17.49 -7.45
C SER A 53 2.67 17.36 -7.77
N GLN A 54 2.30 16.66 -8.85
CA GLN A 54 0.91 16.47 -9.25
C GLN A 54 0.13 15.55 -8.30
N MET A 55 0.77 14.47 -7.83
CA MET A 55 0.12 13.46 -7.00
C MET A 55 0.27 13.72 -5.49
N GLY A 56 1.08 14.70 -5.09
CA GLY A 56 1.41 14.93 -3.68
C GLY A 56 2.22 13.80 -3.04
N ILE A 57 2.80 12.90 -3.85
CA ILE A 57 3.56 11.74 -3.41
C ILE A 57 5.05 12.08 -3.44
N SER A 58 5.83 11.63 -2.44
CA SER A 58 7.27 11.87 -2.42
C SER A 58 7.99 11.25 -3.61
N ARG A 59 9.05 11.89 -4.11
CA ARG A 59 9.89 11.36 -5.20
C ARG A 59 10.49 9.99 -4.85
N THR A 60 10.87 9.78 -3.59
CA THR A 60 11.43 8.51 -3.11
C THR A 60 10.38 7.39 -3.14
N THR A 61 9.15 7.70 -2.76
CA THR A 61 8.00 6.79 -2.87
C THR A 61 7.76 6.39 -4.33
N LEU A 62 7.65 7.37 -5.22
CA LEU A 62 7.42 7.13 -6.65
C LEU A 62 8.51 6.23 -7.24
N ARG A 63 9.78 6.51 -6.94
CA ARG A 63 10.90 5.69 -7.40
C ARG A 63 10.83 4.26 -6.86
N ARG A 64 10.40 4.06 -5.62
CA ARG A 64 10.22 2.72 -5.05
C ARG A 64 9.11 1.97 -5.78
N ILE A 65 7.94 2.59 -5.93
CA ILE A 65 6.79 2.02 -6.64
C ILE A 65 7.19 1.64 -8.07
N SER A 66 7.78 2.58 -8.83
CA SER A 66 8.21 2.32 -10.21
C SER A 66 9.30 1.25 -10.35
N LYS A 67 10.05 0.93 -9.30
CA LYS A 67 11.12 -0.07 -9.37
C LYS A 67 10.62 -1.49 -9.06
N LEU A 68 9.61 -1.64 -8.19
CA LEU A 68 9.21 -2.97 -7.70
C LEU A 68 7.76 -3.34 -8.01
N ASP A 69 6.94 -2.38 -8.49
CA ASP A 69 5.52 -2.60 -8.76
C ASP A 69 5.10 -2.23 -10.21
N LEU A 70 5.97 -1.58 -11.00
CA LEU A 70 5.81 -1.30 -12.43
C LEU A 70 6.86 -2.06 -13.22
#